data_AF-A0A2J8A1P5-F1
#
_entry.id   AF-A0A2J8A1P5-F1
#
_cell.length_a   1.000
_cell.length_b   1.000
_cell.length_c   1.000
_cell.angle_alpha   90.00
_cell.angle_beta   90.00
_cell.angle_gamma   90.00
#
_symmetry.space_group_name_H-M   'P 1'
#
loop_
_entity.id
_entity.type
_entity.pdbx_description
1 polymer ?
#
loop_
_entity_poly.entity_id
_entity_poly.type
_entity_poly.pdbx_seq_one_letter_code
_entity_poly.pdbx_strand_id
1 'polypeptide(L)'
;MRCNLLTFELTFDWNDVPYSIPSKGGETSRTLRGDLLALLERQPDGTADVVLIAGPDRYHVHRALLSARCDYYRHLFQSDFADARATEFILPDDPAAVRIFVRFLYSDAADIRADNAVAVTEMANRLLVPKLFELGVAAVVASLSASNIADLRVWANRRGYSALSTKLDAWVEA
;
A
#
# COMPACT_ATOMS: atom_id res chain seq x y z
N MET A 1 37.06 -3.41 46.38
CA MET A 1 36.96 -2.00 45.96
C MET A 1 35.75 -1.85 45.06
N ARG A 2 34.72 -1.14 45.53
CA ARG A 2 33.46 -0.90 44.80
C ARG A 2 33.64 0.39 43.98
N CYS A 3 33.56 0.33 42.66
CA CYS A 3 33.45 1.53 41.82
C CYS A 3 31.98 1.76 41.47
N ASN A 4 31.48 2.92 41.88
CA ASN A 4 30.12 3.42 41.64
C ASN A 4 29.87 3.66 40.14
N LEU A 5 28.73 3.19 39.64
CA LEU A 5 28.08 3.77 38.46
C LEU A 5 27.52 5.13 38.86
N LEU A 6 28.01 6.20 38.24
CA LEU A 6 27.32 7.50 38.23
C LEU A 6 26.36 7.51 37.05
N THR A 7 25.07 7.56 37.36
CA THR A 7 23.96 7.85 36.46
C THR A 7 24.16 9.22 35.81
N PHE A 8 24.39 9.24 34.51
CA PHE A 8 24.33 10.46 33.69
C PHE A 8 22.86 10.72 33.34
N GLU A 9 22.15 11.46 34.19
CA GLU A 9 20.88 12.09 33.81
C GLU A 9 21.21 13.40 33.09
N LEU A 10 21.29 13.35 31.75
CA LEU A 10 21.31 14.56 30.94
C LEU A 10 19.89 15.12 30.88
N THR A 11 19.59 16.09 31.75
CA THR A 11 18.45 16.99 31.59
C THR A 11 18.78 17.97 30.46
N PHE A 12 18.47 17.56 29.23
CA PHE A 12 18.59 18.45 28.06
C PHE A 12 17.56 19.59 28.22
N ASP A 13 18.04 20.78 28.58
CA ASP A 13 17.21 21.97 28.72
C ASP A 13 16.92 22.57 27.34
N TRP A 14 15.66 22.48 26.92
CA TRP A 14 15.17 23.03 25.66
C TRP A 14 15.23 24.56 25.60
N ASN A 15 15.58 25.26 26.69
CA ASN A 15 15.73 26.72 26.71
C ASN A 15 17.13 27.21 26.30
N ASP A 16 18.14 26.35 26.24
CA ASP A 16 19.53 26.73 25.94
C ASP A 16 19.90 26.63 24.44
N VAL A 17 18.93 26.31 23.57
CA VAL A 17 19.19 26.28 22.12
C VAL A 17 19.33 27.70 21.54
N PRO A 18 20.45 28.04 20.88
CA PRO A 18 20.80 29.41 20.45
C PRO A 18 20.01 29.91 19.23
N TYR A 19 18.92 29.23 18.85
CA TYR A 19 18.06 29.63 17.76
C TYR A 19 16.60 29.62 18.22
N SER A 20 15.87 30.68 17.89
CA SER A 20 14.43 30.77 18.09
C SER A 20 13.73 29.62 17.37
N ILE A 21 13.07 28.73 18.11
CA ILE A 21 12.15 27.75 17.52
C ILE A 21 11.14 28.55 16.70
N PRO A 22 11.03 28.32 15.38
CA PRO A 22 10.15 29.14 14.54
C PRO A 22 8.73 29.10 15.13
N SER A 23 8.18 30.29 15.38
CA SER A 23 6.81 30.44 15.88
C SER A 23 5.84 29.75 14.92
N LYS A 24 4.84 29.03 15.47
CA LYS A 24 3.71 28.40 14.76
C LYS A 24 3.02 29.38 13.79
N GLY A 25 3.60 29.55 12.62
CA GLY A 25 3.11 30.38 11.53
C GLY A 25 2.60 29.48 10.44
N GLY A 26 1.27 29.34 10.34
CA GLY A 26 0.60 28.73 9.19
C GLY A 26 1.00 27.28 8.92
N GLU A 27 1.09 26.43 9.94
CA GLU A 27 1.24 24.99 9.71
C GLU A 27 -0.07 24.48 9.09
N THR A 28 -0.11 24.33 7.77
CA THR A 28 -0.87 23.24 7.18
C THR A 28 -0.44 22.01 7.97
N SER A 29 -1.29 21.49 8.84
CA SER A 29 -0.97 20.39 9.75
C SER A 29 -0.31 19.28 8.94
N ARG A 30 1.02 19.17 9.01
CA ARG A 30 1.76 18.16 8.28
C ARG A 30 1.42 16.84 8.93
N THR A 31 0.61 16.05 8.23
CA THR A 31 0.24 14.71 8.67
C THR A 31 1.14 13.73 7.96
N LEU A 32 1.59 12.69 8.66
CA LEU A 32 2.43 11.65 8.06
C LEU A 32 1.81 11.11 6.76
N ARG A 33 0.49 10.86 6.75
CA ARG A 33 -0.26 10.42 5.57
C ARG A 33 -0.15 11.44 4.42
N GLY A 34 -0.37 12.73 4.71
CA GLY A 34 -0.30 13.80 3.71
C GLY A 34 1.12 13.98 3.16
N ASP A 35 2.12 13.93 4.03
CA ASP A 35 3.53 14.06 3.65
C ASP A 35 3.99 12.87 2.79
N LEU A 36 3.57 11.64 3.11
CA LEU A 36 3.85 10.45 2.29
C LEU A 36 3.14 10.50 0.93
N LEU A 37 1.90 10.99 0.87
CA LEU A 37 1.22 11.20 -0.41
C LEU A 37 1.93 12.26 -1.27
N ALA A 38 2.30 13.40 -0.66
CA ALA A 38 3.06 14.43 -1.35
C ALA A 38 4.42 13.91 -1.85
N LEU A 39 5.08 13.04 -1.08
CA LEU A 39 6.32 12.36 -1.48
C LEU A 39 6.09 11.50 -2.74
N LEU A 40 4.99 10.76 -2.83
CA LEU A 40 4.64 9.95 -4.01
C LEU A 40 4.34 10.84 -5.23
N GLU A 41 3.56 11.90 -5.04
CA GLU A 41 3.09 12.78 -6.13
C GLU A 41 4.22 13.64 -6.73
N ARG A 42 5.28 13.92 -5.98
CA ARG A 42 6.46 14.66 -6.46
C ARG A 42 7.42 13.84 -7.31
N GLN A 43 7.26 12.52 -7.39
CA GLN A 43 8.24 11.68 -8.07
C GLN A 43 8.22 11.89 -9.60
N PRO A 44 9.38 11.79 -10.27
CA PRO A 44 10.70 11.48 -9.72
C PRO A 44 11.43 12.71 -9.15
N ASP A 45 11.84 12.66 -7.87
CA ASP A 45 12.65 13.72 -7.24
C ASP A 45 14.04 13.25 -6.75
N GLY A 46 14.41 12.02 -7.14
CA GLY A 46 15.70 11.40 -6.83
C GLY A 46 15.71 10.57 -5.55
N THR A 47 14.63 10.53 -4.77
CA THR A 47 14.55 9.69 -3.56
C THR A 47 14.03 8.27 -3.83
N ALA A 48 13.26 8.08 -4.91
CA ALA A 48 12.77 6.77 -5.32
C ALA A 48 13.91 5.87 -5.81
N ASP A 49 13.92 4.63 -5.34
CA ASP A 49 14.93 3.61 -5.61
C ASP A 49 14.40 2.43 -6.45
N VAL A 50 13.09 2.38 -6.70
CA VAL A 50 12.41 1.39 -7.54
C VAL A 50 11.37 2.03 -8.45
N VAL A 51 11.16 1.43 -9.62
CA VAL A 51 10.08 1.77 -10.55
C VAL A 51 9.16 0.57 -10.73
N LEU A 52 7.87 0.74 -10.48
CA LEU A 52 6.84 -0.22 -10.88
C LEU A 52 6.29 0.18 -12.24
N ILE A 53 6.17 -0.77 -13.15
CA ILE A 53 5.72 -0.54 -14.53
C ILE A 53 4.41 -1.31 -14.73
N ALA A 54 3.34 -0.60 -15.09
CA ALA A 54 2.02 -1.17 -15.35
C ALA A 54 1.53 -0.68 -16.72
N GLY A 55 1.71 -1.49 -17.75
CA GLY A 55 1.47 -1.08 -19.14
C GLY A 55 2.29 0.18 -19.49
N PRO A 56 1.65 1.31 -19.87
CA PRO A 56 2.34 2.56 -20.16
C PRO A 56 2.74 3.36 -18.91
N ASP A 57 2.18 3.05 -17.74
CA ASP A 57 2.38 3.82 -16.52
C ASP A 57 3.67 3.40 -15.80
N ARG A 58 4.44 4.39 -15.31
CA ARG A 58 5.65 4.19 -14.51
C ARG A 58 5.48 4.87 -13.15
N TYR A 59 5.68 4.12 -12.08
CA TYR A 59 5.56 4.59 -10.70
C TYR A 59 6.92 4.51 -10.01
N HIS A 60 7.55 5.67 -9.80
CA HIS A 60 8.75 5.80 -9.00
C HIS A 60 8.37 5.70 -7.51
N VAL A 61 8.86 4.67 -6.83
CA VAL A 61 8.47 4.31 -5.46
C VAL A 61 9.69 3.93 -4.61
N HIS A 62 9.46 3.78 -3.31
CA HIS A 62 10.49 3.48 -2.32
C HIS A 62 10.43 2.02 -1.86
N ARG A 63 11.54 1.29 -1.94
CA ARG A 63 11.68 -0.10 -1.48
C ARG A 63 11.30 -0.26 -0.03
N ALA A 64 11.67 0.71 0.82
CA ALA A 64 11.33 0.69 2.23
C ALA A 64 9.81 0.62 2.47
N LEU A 65 9.03 1.41 1.73
CA LEU A 65 7.57 1.39 1.83
C LEU A 65 6.96 0.12 1.25
N LEU A 66 7.48 -0.35 0.11
CA LEU A 66 7.07 -1.64 -0.46
C LEU A 66 7.30 -2.79 0.54
N SER A 67 8.51 -2.92 1.09
CA SER A 67 8.83 -3.93 2.11
C SER A 67 7.99 -3.80 3.37
N ALA A 68 7.72 -2.58 3.83
CA ALA A 68 6.96 -2.37 5.06
C ALA A 68 5.48 -2.77 4.89
N ARG A 69 4.92 -2.64 3.69
CA ARG A 69 3.47 -2.68 3.46
C ARG A 69 3.00 -3.79 2.52
N CYS A 70 3.93 -4.49 1.85
CA CYS A 70 3.65 -5.58 0.93
C CYS A 70 4.59 -6.76 1.20
N ASP A 71 4.01 -7.88 1.63
CA ASP A 71 4.79 -9.04 2.05
C ASP A 71 5.51 -9.69 0.86
N TYR A 72 4.92 -9.69 -0.34
CA TYR A 72 5.59 -10.18 -1.55
C TYR A 72 6.93 -9.44 -1.78
N TYR A 73 6.91 -8.11 -1.79
CA TYR A 73 8.13 -7.32 -2.00
C TYR A 73 9.11 -7.43 -0.82
N ARG A 74 8.61 -7.58 0.42
CA ARG A 74 9.48 -7.86 1.57
C ARG A 74 10.30 -9.11 1.36
N HIS A 75 9.65 -10.23 1.00
CA HIS A 75 10.34 -11.49 0.75
C HIS A 75 11.25 -11.39 -0.47
N LEU A 76 10.80 -10.74 -1.55
CA LEU A 76 11.59 -10.55 -2.77
C LEU A 76 12.90 -9.81 -2.47
N PHE A 77 12.84 -8.69 -1.74
CA PHE A 77 14.03 -7.87 -1.45
C PHE A 77 14.95 -8.48 -0.40
N GLN A 78 14.47 -9.43 0.39
CA GLN A 78 15.28 -10.21 1.34
C GLN A 78 15.88 -11.47 0.70
N SER A 79 15.47 -11.82 -0.52
CA SER A 79 15.97 -13.02 -1.20
C SER A 79 17.34 -12.79 -1.84
N ASP A 80 18.06 -13.88 -2.07
CA ASP A 80 19.35 -13.87 -2.80
C ASP A 80 19.17 -13.95 -4.33
N PHE A 81 17.93 -13.85 -4.83
CA PHE A 81 17.66 -13.91 -6.27
C PHE A 81 18.12 -12.63 -6.99
N ALA A 82 18.44 -12.74 -8.27
CA ALA A 82 18.82 -11.60 -9.11
C ALA A 82 17.73 -10.50 -9.09
N ASP A 83 16.47 -10.92 -9.05
CA ASP A 83 15.28 -10.06 -8.98
C ASP A 83 15.26 -9.16 -7.72
N ALA A 84 15.91 -9.57 -6.63
CA ALA A 84 16.01 -8.76 -5.42
C ALA A 84 16.77 -7.45 -5.66
N ARG A 85 17.71 -7.44 -6.61
CA ARG A 85 18.54 -6.27 -6.97
C ARG A 85 17.96 -5.46 -8.13
N ALA A 86 16.84 -5.90 -8.72
CA ALA A 86 16.20 -5.15 -9.79
C ALA A 86 15.67 -3.81 -9.26
N THR A 87 15.79 -2.78 -10.10
CA THR A 87 15.27 -1.43 -9.87
C THR A 87 13.96 -1.20 -10.62
N GLU A 88 13.58 -2.08 -11.54
CA GLU A 88 12.34 -2.00 -12.30
C GLU A 88 11.56 -3.32 -12.18
N PHE A 89 10.27 -3.23 -11.82
CA PHE A 89 9.38 -4.38 -11.73
C PHE A 89 8.17 -4.20 -12.62
N ILE A 90 7.97 -5.13 -13.54
CA ILE A 90 6.81 -5.13 -14.43
C ILE A 90 5.66 -5.85 -13.72
N LEU A 91 4.54 -5.14 -13.58
CA LEU A 91 3.29 -5.64 -13.06
C LEU A 91 2.37 -5.97 -14.24
N PRO A 92 1.87 -7.21 -14.37
CA PRO A 92 0.95 -7.60 -15.44
C PRO A 92 -0.48 -7.08 -15.21
N ASP A 93 -0.72 -6.36 -14.12
CA ASP A 93 -2.04 -5.92 -13.68
C ASP A 93 -2.49 -4.64 -14.40
N ASP A 94 -3.79 -4.37 -14.28
CA ASP A 94 -4.40 -3.17 -14.82
C ASP A 94 -3.75 -1.89 -14.23
N PRO A 95 -3.41 -0.87 -15.05
CA PRO A 95 -2.76 0.35 -14.57
C PRO A 95 -3.59 1.11 -13.51
N ALA A 96 -4.92 1.08 -13.56
CA ALA A 96 -5.76 1.71 -12.55
C ALA A 96 -5.71 0.94 -11.22
N ALA A 97 -5.67 -0.40 -11.28
CA ALA A 97 -5.46 -1.21 -10.08
C ALA A 97 -4.10 -0.91 -9.44
N VAL A 98 -3.02 -0.88 -10.22
CA VAL A 98 -1.67 -0.57 -9.72
C VAL A 98 -1.62 0.83 -9.10
N ARG A 99 -2.26 1.82 -9.72
CA ARG A 99 -2.39 3.18 -9.16
C ARG A 99 -3.00 3.18 -7.77
N ILE A 100 -4.10 2.44 -7.58
CA ILE A 100 -4.77 2.29 -6.28
C ILE A 100 -3.85 1.62 -5.27
N PHE A 101 -3.17 0.55 -5.67
CA PHE A 101 -2.20 -0.15 -4.82
C PHE A 101 -1.08 0.77 -4.36
N VAL A 102 -0.42 1.48 -5.28
CA VAL A 102 0.68 2.39 -4.93
C VAL A 102 0.18 3.49 -3.99
N ARG A 103 -0.96 4.13 -4.27
CA ARG A 103 -1.54 5.13 -3.35
C ARG A 103 -1.90 4.53 -1.98
N PHE A 104 -2.38 3.29 -1.95
CA PHE A 104 -2.70 2.59 -0.71
C PHE A 104 -1.45 2.33 0.16
N LEU A 105 -0.29 2.00 -0.44
CA LEU A 105 0.94 1.80 0.34
C LEU A 105 1.38 3.07 1.08
N TYR A 106 1.18 4.25 0.49
CA TYR A 106 1.61 5.53 1.04
C TYR A 106 0.58 6.18 1.95
N SER A 107 -0.70 5.82 1.80
CA SER A 107 -1.78 6.49 2.51
C SER A 107 -2.65 5.60 3.37
N ASP A 108 -2.67 4.28 3.19
CA ASP A 108 -3.65 3.38 3.81
C ASP A 108 -5.11 3.77 3.43
N ALA A 109 -5.31 4.42 2.28
CA ALA A 109 -6.60 4.66 1.67
C ALA A 109 -6.62 4.13 0.24
N ALA A 110 -7.73 3.50 -0.14
CA ALA A 110 -7.95 2.99 -1.48
C ALA A 110 -9.34 3.44 -1.95
N ASP A 111 -9.37 4.10 -3.11
CA ASP A 111 -10.61 4.43 -3.82
C ASP A 111 -10.90 3.34 -4.83
N ILE A 112 -11.64 2.31 -4.39
CA ILE A 112 -11.96 1.13 -5.20
C ILE A 112 -13.35 1.31 -5.77
N ARG A 113 -13.47 1.17 -7.08
CA ARG A 113 -14.70 1.33 -7.84
C ARG A 113 -15.10 -0.01 -8.45
N ALA A 114 -16.38 -0.17 -8.80
CA ALA A 114 -16.90 -1.43 -9.32
C ALA A 114 -16.15 -1.96 -10.56
N ASP A 115 -15.68 -1.06 -11.42
CA ASP A 115 -14.94 -1.36 -12.64
C ASP A 115 -13.52 -1.90 -12.38
N ASN A 116 -12.87 -1.51 -11.29
CA ASN A 116 -11.52 -1.93 -10.92
C ASN A 116 -11.46 -2.90 -9.73
N ALA A 117 -12.58 -3.14 -9.03
CA ALA A 117 -12.64 -3.92 -7.80
C ALA A 117 -12.08 -5.34 -7.96
N VAL A 118 -12.44 -6.02 -9.05
CA VAL A 118 -11.92 -7.36 -9.36
C VAL A 118 -10.40 -7.34 -9.56
N ALA A 119 -9.90 -6.43 -10.40
CA ALA A 119 -8.48 -6.31 -10.68
C ALA A 119 -7.65 -5.96 -9.43
N VAL A 120 -8.14 -5.03 -8.60
CA VAL A 120 -7.52 -4.68 -7.31
C VAL A 120 -7.49 -5.89 -6.38
N THR A 121 -8.58 -6.65 -6.31
CA THR A 121 -8.68 -7.84 -5.45
C THR A 121 -7.67 -8.91 -5.86
N GLU A 122 -7.60 -9.24 -7.15
CA GLU A 122 -6.65 -10.24 -7.65
C GLU A 122 -5.20 -9.84 -7.41
N MET A 123 -4.86 -8.59 -7.71
CA MET A 123 -3.52 -8.06 -7.50
C MET A 123 -3.16 -8.03 -6.01
N ALA A 124 -4.06 -7.57 -5.14
CA ALA A 124 -3.81 -7.53 -3.70
C ALA A 124 -3.59 -8.92 -3.09
N ASN A 125 -4.32 -9.93 -3.57
CA ASN A 125 -4.09 -11.32 -3.18
C ASN A 125 -2.72 -11.81 -3.64
N ARG A 126 -2.34 -11.57 -4.90
CA ARG A 126 -1.05 -12.00 -5.47
C ARG A 126 0.14 -11.30 -4.82
N LEU A 127 0.01 -10.02 -4.52
CA LEU A 127 1.03 -9.20 -3.86
C LEU A 127 1.00 -9.32 -2.33
N LEU A 128 0.14 -10.18 -1.77
CA LEU A 128 0.05 -10.42 -0.33
C LEU A 128 -0.16 -9.13 0.47
N VAL A 129 -1.22 -8.37 0.11
CA VAL A 129 -1.67 -7.19 0.85
C VAL A 129 -3.09 -7.44 1.39
N PRO A 130 -3.23 -8.11 2.56
CA PRO A 130 -4.52 -8.56 3.06
C PRO A 130 -5.54 -7.44 3.23
N LYS A 131 -5.11 -6.27 3.69
CA LYS A 131 -6.04 -5.16 3.92
C LYS A 131 -6.66 -4.61 2.63
N LEU A 132 -5.85 -4.51 1.57
CA LEU A 132 -6.33 -4.08 0.26
C LEU A 132 -7.23 -5.14 -0.37
N PHE A 133 -6.92 -6.42 -0.15
CA PHE A 133 -7.74 -7.55 -0.58
C PHE A 133 -9.14 -7.49 0.05
N GLU A 134 -9.24 -7.28 1.37
CA GLU A 134 -10.52 -7.11 2.08
C GLU A 134 -11.36 -5.97 1.49
N LEU A 135 -10.74 -4.81 1.26
CA LEU A 135 -11.41 -3.65 0.67
C LEU A 135 -11.89 -3.93 -0.76
N GLY A 136 -11.07 -4.63 -1.56
CA GLY A 136 -11.44 -5.06 -2.91
C GLY A 136 -12.65 -5.99 -2.91
N VAL A 137 -12.64 -7.03 -2.06
CA VAL A 137 -13.78 -7.95 -1.90
C VAL A 137 -15.04 -7.20 -1.46
N ALA A 138 -14.91 -6.26 -0.51
CA ALA A 138 -16.04 -5.44 -0.08
C ALA A 138 -16.62 -4.61 -1.24
N ALA A 139 -15.78 -4.01 -2.08
CA ALA A 139 -16.21 -3.27 -3.27
C ALA A 139 -16.89 -4.17 -4.31
N VAL A 140 -16.36 -5.38 -4.55
CA VAL A 140 -16.99 -6.37 -5.44
C VAL A 140 -18.40 -6.71 -4.93
N VAL A 141 -18.54 -7.03 -3.64
CA VAL A 141 -19.84 -7.36 -3.04
C VAL A 141 -20.81 -6.17 -3.10
N ALA A 142 -20.32 -4.95 -2.87
CA ALA A 142 -21.15 -3.75 -2.96
C ALA A 142 -21.61 -3.44 -4.39
N SER A 143 -20.89 -3.91 -5.41
CA SER A 143 -21.24 -3.75 -6.82
C SER A 143 -22.19 -4.81 -7.37
N LEU A 144 -22.65 -5.77 -6.56
CA LEU A 144 -23.47 -6.88 -7.04
C LEU A 144 -24.76 -6.42 -7.68
N SER A 145 -25.03 -6.98 -8.86
CA SER A 145 -26.25 -6.77 -9.61
C SER A 145 -26.64 -8.05 -10.35
N ALA A 146 -27.90 -8.11 -10.80
CA ALA A 146 -28.39 -9.22 -11.60
C ALA A 146 -27.58 -9.41 -12.91
N SER A 147 -26.94 -8.35 -13.41
CA SER A 147 -26.17 -8.38 -14.65
C SER A 147 -24.73 -8.86 -14.49
N ASN A 148 -24.12 -8.79 -13.30
CA ASN A 148 -22.70 -9.13 -13.10
C ASN A 148 -22.47 -10.36 -12.21
N ILE A 149 -23.49 -10.84 -11.50
CA ILE A 149 -23.32 -11.91 -10.52
C ILE A 149 -22.84 -13.23 -11.14
N ALA A 150 -23.29 -13.55 -12.36
CA ALA A 150 -22.85 -14.77 -13.05
C ALA A 150 -21.34 -14.74 -13.30
N ASP A 151 -20.82 -13.63 -13.83
CA ASP A 151 -19.40 -13.45 -14.10
C ASP A 151 -18.58 -13.46 -12.81
N LEU A 152 -19.06 -12.80 -11.76
CA LEU A 152 -18.41 -12.76 -10.45
C LEU A 152 -18.35 -14.13 -9.77
N ARG A 153 -19.35 -14.99 -9.93
CA ARG A 153 -19.33 -16.37 -9.43
C ARG A 153 -18.27 -17.20 -10.15
N VAL A 154 -18.23 -17.12 -11.48
CA VAL A 154 -17.23 -17.84 -12.29
C VAL A 154 -15.82 -17.35 -11.94
N TRP A 155 -15.65 -16.05 -11.68
CA TRP A 155 -14.40 -15.48 -11.18
C TRP A 155 -14.02 -16.03 -9.79
N ALA A 156 -14.91 -15.95 -8.80
CA ALA A 156 -14.63 -16.41 -7.43
C ALA A 156 -14.28 -17.90 -7.37
N ASN A 157 -14.98 -18.73 -8.15
CA ASN A 157 -14.70 -20.17 -8.24
C ASN A 157 -13.33 -20.44 -8.87
N ARG A 158 -12.96 -19.74 -9.96
CA ARG A 158 -11.63 -19.91 -10.59
C ARG A 158 -10.48 -19.52 -9.67
N ARG A 159 -10.70 -18.57 -8.76
CA ARG A 159 -9.68 -18.11 -7.79
C ARG A 159 -9.70 -18.88 -6.47
N GLY A 160 -10.64 -19.79 -6.27
CA GLY A 160 -10.77 -20.57 -5.04
C GLY A 160 -11.30 -19.76 -3.85
N TYR A 161 -11.98 -18.64 -4.07
CA TYR A 161 -12.56 -17.81 -3.03
C TYR A 161 -13.89 -18.39 -2.53
N SER A 162 -13.82 -19.52 -1.82
CA SER A 162 -15.00 -20.29 -1.36
C SER A 162 -15.97 -19.45 -0.51
N ALA A 163 -15.46 -18.69 0.46
CA ALA A 163 -16.28 -17.82 1.30
C ALA A 163 -17.00 -16.71 0.50
N LEU A 164 -16.35 -16.19 -0.55
CA LEU A 164 -16.96 -15.21 -1.44
C LEU A 164 -18.01 -15.87 -2.32
N SER A 165 -17.74 -17.07 -2.84
CA SER A 165 -18.69 -17.85 -3.64
C SER A 165 -19.99 -18.14 -2.88
N THR A 166 -19.90 -18.61 -1.63
CA THR A 166 -21.08 -18.82 -0.76
C THR A 166 -21.88 -17.54 -0.56
N LYS A 167 -21.20 -16.40 -0.39
CA LYS A 167 -21.87 -15.10 -0.23
C LYS A 167 -22.58 -14.66 -1.51
N LEU A 168 -22.03 -14.96 -2.67
CA LEU A 168 -22.66 -14.70 -3.96
C LEU A 168 -23.89 -15.59 -4.17
N ASP A 169 -23.81 -16.88 -3.80
CA ASP A 169 -24.95 -17.80 -3.91
C ASP A 169 -26.12 -17.34 -3.04
N ALA A 170 -25.85 -16.92 -1.80
CA ALA A 170 -26.87 -16.37 -0.91
C ALA A 170 -27.55 -15.10 -1.45
N TRP A 171 -26.87 -14.30 -2.28
CA TRP A 171 -27.48 -13.12 -2.92
C TRP A 171 -28.48 -13.50 -4.00
N VAL A 172 -28.27 -14.62 -4.72
CA VAL A 172 -29.18 -15.09 -5.78
C VAL A 172 -30.48 -15.65 -5.20
N GLU A 173 -30.41 -16.23 -4.01
CA GLU A 173 -31.55 -16.85 -3.32
C GLU A 173 -32.42 -15.86 -2.53
N ALA A 174 -31.97 -14.62 -2.35
CA ALA A 174 -32.65 -13.56 -1.60
C ALA A 174 -33.51 -12.66 -2.49
#